data_AF-A0A841TRL1-F1
#
_entry.id   AF-A0A841TRL1-F1
#
_cell.length_a   1.000
_cell.length_b   1.000
_cell.length_c   1.000
_cell.angle_alpha   90.00
_cell.angle_beta   90.00
_cell.angle_gamma   90.00
#
_symmetry.space_group_name_H-M   'P 1'
#
loop_
_entity.id
_entity.type
_entity.pdbx_description
1 polymer ?
#
loop_
_entity_poly.entity_id
_entity_poly.type
_entity_poly.pdbx_seq_one_letter_code
_entity_poly.pdbx_strand_id
1 'polypeptide(L)'
;MEEEVQNSRVFSLDEVAEALDVSTTAIQQWIHEGRFLGVQRETCNVMPANTAFRLQDGSVISLLELVRQYSESGRSFADDDEKALLEIEIQALRDKYQSEFEEVYATVQTPEAESDASRWHFYLRRYKDLQSRG
;
A
#
# COMPACT_ATOMS: atom_id res chain seq x y z
N MET A 1 8.40 -6.51 31.02
CA MET A 1 7.35 -5.56 31.48
C MET A 1 7.09 -4.43 30.48
N GLU A 2 7.89 -4.25 29.41
CA GLU A 2 7.67 -3.17 28.43
C GLU A 2 6.63 -3.51 27.35
N GLU A 3 6.44 -4.78 26.98
CA GLU A 3 5.47 -5.20 25.94
C GLU A 3 4.00 -4.99 26.37
N GLU A 4 3.66 -5.13 27.65
CA GLU A 4 2.28 -4.93 28.14
C GLU A 4 1.84 -3.46 28.14
N VAL A 5 2.79 -2.52 28.31
CA VAL A 5 2.51 -1.09 28.31
C VAL A 5 2.29 -0.58 26.88
N GLN A 6 3.03 -1.12 25.91
CA GLN A 6 2.87 -0.77 24.49
C GLN A 6 1.56 -1.31 23.89
N ASN A 7 1.07 -2.46 24.38
CA ASN A 7 -0.20 -3.05 23.93
C ASN A 7 -1.44 -2.23 24.35
N SER A 8 -1.28 -1.33 25.34
CA SER A 8 -2.32 -0.40 25.79
C SER A 8 -2.24 0.97 25.12
N ARG A 9 -1.21 1.21 24.29
CA ARG A 9 -1.07 2.47 23.56
C ARG A 9 -2.18 2.57 22.52
N VAL A 10 -2.69 3.78 22.35
CA VAL A 10 -3.67 4.12 21.32
C VAL A 10 -3.05 5.22 20.47
N PHE A 11 -3.19 5.12 19.17
CA PHE A 11 -2.75 6.14 18.21
C PHE A 11 -3.96 6.90 17.70
N SER A 12 -3.85 8.23 17.63
CA SER A 12 -4.78 9.05 16.84
C SER A 12 -4.54 8.88 15.34
N LEU A 13 -5.54 9.22 14.51
CA LEU A 13 -5.36 9.23 13.06
C LEU A 13 -4.19 10.11 12.62
N ASP A 14 -4.01 11.25 13.29
CA ASP A 14 -2.93 12.21 12.99
C ASP A 14 -1.55 11.61 13.29
N GLU A 15 -1.39 10.91 14.42
CA GLU A 15 -0.14 10.22 14.75
C GLU A 15 0.20 9.12 13.74
N VAL A 16 -0.81 8.36 13.28
CA VAL A 16 -0.59 7.33 12.25
C VAL A 16 -0.23 7.96 10.91
N ALA A 17 -0.92 9.04 10.54
CA ALA A 17 -0.65 9.78 9.32
C ALA A 17 0.79 10.35 9.30
N GLU A 18 1.21 10.96 10.40
CA GLU A 18 2.57 11.50 10.57
C GLU A 18 3.63 10.39 10.52
N ALA A 19 3.41 9.29 11.24
CA ALA A 19 4.37 8.18 11.28
C ALA A 19 4.57 7.49 9.92
N LEU A 20 3.55 7.51 9.06
CA LEU A 20 3.57 6.86 7.75
C LEU A 20 3.80 7.84 6.60
N ASP A 21 3.99 9.13 6.89
CA ASP A 21 4.13 10.21 5.92
C ASP A 21 2.98 10.24 4.88
N VAL A 22 1.74 10.11 5.37
CA VAL A 22 0.52 10.14 4.56
C VAL A 22 -0.48 11.15 5.10
N SER A 23 -1.52 11.45 4.31
CA SER A 23 -2.64 12.27 4.79
C SER A 23 -3.56 11.47 5.71
N THR A 24 -4.21 12.16 6.64
CA THR A 24 -5.30 11.60 7.46
C THR A 24 -6.46 11.09 6.61
N THR A 25 -6.70 11.71 5.45
CA THR A 25 -7.66 11.24 4.44
C THR A 25 -7.25 9.86 3.88
N ALA A 26 -5.97 9.59 3.65
CA ALA A 26 -5.50 8.27 3.22
C ALA A 26 -5.75 7.21 4.31
N ILE A 27 -5.48 7.54 5.58
CA ILE A 27 -5.81 6.63 6.70
C ILE A 27 -7.31 6.33 6.74
N GLN A 28 -8.16 7.34 6.57
CA GLN A 28 -9.62 7.15 6.51
C GLN A 28 -10.03 6.27 5.34
N GLN A 29 -9.44 6.46 4.15
CA GLN A 29 -9.67 5.58 3.00
C GLN A 29 -9.28 4.14 3.29
N TRP A 30 -8.13 3.90 3.92
CA TRP A 30 -7.71 2.55 4.33
C TRP A 30 -8.65 1.91 5.35
N ILE A 31 -9.24 2.70 6.26
CA ILE A 31 -10.32 2.21 7.14
C ILE A 31 -11.54 1.81 6.31
N HIS A 32 -11.94 2.64 5.34
CA HIS A 32 -13.07 2.32 4.44
C HIS A 32 -12.83 1.08 3.58
N GLU A 33 -11.60 0.88 3.12
CA GLU A 33 -11.14 -0.30 2.38
C GLU A 33 -11.03 -1.55 3.26
N GLY A 34 -11.07 -1.40 4.59
CA GLY A 34 -10.95 -2.50 5.54
C GLY A 34 -9.51 -3.00 5.69
N ARG A 35 -8.51 -2.15 5.44
CA ARG A 35 -7.10 -2.46 5.70
C ARG A 35 -6.81 -2.55 7.20
N PHE A 36 -7.49 -1.74 8.01
CA PHE A 36 -7.47 -1.87 9.48
C PHE A 36 -8.51 -2.90 9.93
N LEU A 37 -8.06 -4.07 10.33
CA LEU A 37 -8.92 -5.21 10.68
C LEU A 37 -9.59 -4.96 12.04
N GLY A 38 -10.92 -5.10 12.06
CA GLY A 38 -11.73 -4.89 13.27
C GLY A 38 -12.00 -3.42 13.60
N VAL A 39 -11.50 -2.47 12.80
CA VAL A 39 -11.87 -1.06 12.90
C VAL A 39 -13.14 -0.82 12.10
N GLN A 40 -14.18 -0.32 12.75
CA GLN A 40 -15.47 -0.06 12.08
C GLN A 40 -15.42 1.24 11.28
N ARG A 41 -16.21 1.29 10.20
CA ARG A 41 -16.30 2.42 9.24
C ARG A 41 -16.86 3.73 9.84
N GLU A 42 -17.39 3.70 11.05
CA GLU A 42 -17.87 4.90 11.75
C GLU A 42 -16.69 5.66 12.33
N THR A 43 -16.71 6.99 12.25
CA THR A 43 -15.64 7.95 12.64
C THR A 43 -14.71 7.44 13.74
N CYS A 44 -13.68 6.70 13.34
CA CYS A 44 -12.69 6.15 14.24
C CYS A 44 -11.58 7.18 14.36
N ASN A 45 -11.56 7.92 15.46
CA ASN A 45 -10.54 8.95 15.69
C ASN A 45 -9.25 8.38 16.28
N VAL A 46 -9.32 7.16 16.83
CA VAL A 46 -8.23 6.53 17.57
C VAL A 46 -8.21 5.01 17.34
N MET A 47 -7.02 4.44 17.20
CA MET A 47 -6.80 3.01 16.96
C MET A 47 -5.85 2.41 18.00
N PRO A 48 -6.20 1.28 18.63
CA PRO A 48 -5.26 0.53 19.46
C PRO A 48 -3.97 0.19 18.73
N ALA A 49 -2.84 0.20 19.44
CA ALA A 49 -1.54 -0.14 18.87
C ALA A 49 -1.46 -1.58 18.32
N ASN A 50 -2.30 -2.48 18.85
CA ASN A 50 -2.42 -3.86 18.37
C ASN A 50 -3.42 -4.05 17.23
N THR A 51 -4.04 -2.97 16.72
CA THR A 51 -4.90 -3.05 15.54
C THR A 51 -4.11 -3.69 14.40
N ALA A 52 -4.64 -4.77 13.85
CA ALA A 52 -4.05 -5.45 12.73
C ALA A 52 -4.29 -4.67 11.44
N PHE A 53 -3.24 -4.51 10.64
CA PHE A 53 -3.23 -3.79 9.38
C PHE A 53 -2.84 -4.72 8.24
N ARG A 54 -3.62 -4.72 7.16
CA ARG A 54 -3.37 -5.50 5.95
C ARG A 54 -2.58 -4.68 4.92
N LEU A 55 -1.43 -5.21 4.53
CA LEU A 55 -0.58 -4.69 3.46
C LEU A 55 -1.10 -5.11 2.08
N GLN A 56 -0.62 -4.48 1.02
CA GLN A 56 -1.03 -4.77 -0.36
C GLN A 56 -0.74 -6.22 -0.76
N ASP A 57 0.37 -6.79 -0.27
CA ASP A 57 0.76 -8.18 -0.50
C ASP A 57 -0.12 -9.20 0.25
N GLY A 58 -1.10 -8.74 1.03
CA GLY A 58 -2.01 -9.56 1.84
C GLY A 58 -1.45 -9.96 3.21
N SER A 59 -0.20 -9.62 3.52
CA SER A 59 0.37 -9.83 4.85
C SER A 59 -0.30 -8.90 5.88
N VAL A 60 -0.23 -9.32 7.16
CA VAL A 60 -0.88 -8.61 8.27
C VAL A 60 0.15 -8.31 9.34
N ILE A 61 0.23 -7.05 9.73
CA ILE A 61 1.13 -6.55 10.78
C ILE A 61 0.35 -5.72 11.80
N SER A 62 0.88 -5.52 13.00
CA SER A 62 0.25 -4.61 13.96
C SER A 62 0.54 -3.16 13.62
N LEU A 63 -0.37 -2.25 13.99
CA LEU A 63 -0.18 -0.81 13.84
C LEU A 63 1.09 -0.33 14.57
N LEU A 64 1.37 -0.90 15.74
CA LEU A 64 2.61 -0.62 16.48
C LEU A 64 3.86 -0.97 15.67
N GLU A 65 3.91 -2.16 15.08
CA GLU A 65 5.05 -2.60 14.29
C GLU A 65 5.19 -1.76 13.03
N LEU A 66 4.06 -1.46 12.37
CA LEU A 66 4.02 -0.61 11.19
C LEU A 66 4.59 0.79 11.50
N VAL A 67 4.07 1.45 12.53
CA VAL A 67 4.55 2.77 12.95
C VAL A 67 6.05 2.73 13.28
N ARG A 68 6.49 1.74 14.07
CA ARG A 68 7.90 1.60 14.46
C ARG A 68 8.81 1.43 13.24
N GLN A 69 8.39 0.62 12.27
CA GLN A 69 9.17 0.32 11.07
C GLN A 69 9.43 1.57 10.23
N TYR A 70 8.47 2.48 10.13
CA TYR A 70 8.56 3.65 9.24
C TYR A 70 8.96 4.94 9.96
N SER A 71 8.69 5.07 11.27
CA SER A 71 9.14 6.24 12.03
C SER A 71 10.66 6.36 12.16
N GLU A 72 11.38 5.23 12.13
CA GLU A 72 12.83 5.20 12.37
C GLU A 72 13.67 4.90 11.11
N SER A 73 13.05 4.39 10.04
CA SER A 73 13.82 3.88 8.89
C SER A 73 14.16 4.94 7.83
N GLY A 74 13.54 6.12 7.88
CA GLY A 74 13.66 7.14 6.82
C GLY A 74 13.07 6.70 5.47
N ARG A 75 12.36 5.57 5.43
CA ARG A 75 11.61 5.08 4.27
C ARG A 75 10.20 5.66 4.28
N SER A 76 9.66 5.92 3.10
CA SER A 76 8.25 6.30 2.97
C SER A 76 7.38 5.04 2.89
N PHE A 77 6.45 4.88 3.84
CA PHE A 77 5.43 3.83 3.75
C PHE A 77 4.61 3.99 2.47
N ALA A 78 4.30 5.23 2.07
CA ALA A 78 3.52 5.50 0.87
C ALA A 78 4.22 4.98 -0.39
N ASP A 79 5.54 5.20 -0.52
CA ASP A 79 6.32 4.71 -1.66
C ASP A 79 6.41 3.18 -1.66
N ASP A 80 6.63 2.55 -0.51
CA ASP A 80 6.69 1.08 -0.37
C ASP A 80 5.32 0.44 -0.67
N ASP A 81 4.22 1.04 -0.20
CA ASP A 81 2.84 0.59 -0.45
C ASP A 81 2.46 0.75 -1.93
N GLU A 82 2.79 1.89 -2.54
CA GLU A 82 2.56 2.12 -3.97
C GLU A 82 3.36 1.13 -4.81
N LYS A 83 4.63 0.87 -4.45
CA LYS A 83 5.48 -0.09 -5.14
C LYS A 83 4.88 -1.49 -5.11
N ALA A 84 4.39 -1.94 -3.96
CA ALA A 84 3.74 -3.25 -3.83
C ALA A 84 2.47 -3.35 -4.69
N LEU A 85 1.63 -2.31 -4.72
CA LEU A 85 0.46 -2.26 -5.59
C LEU A 85 0.83 -2.36 -7.07
N LEU A 86 1.84 -1.60 -7.51
CA LEU A 86 2.29 -1.62 -8.90
C LEU A 86 2.83 -2.99 -9.31
N GLU A 87 3.53 -3.68 -8.42
CA GLU A 87 4.03 -5.04 -8.67
C GLU A 87 2.89 -6.03 -8.90
N ILE A 88 1.83 -5.95 -8.08
CA ILE A 88 0.62 -6.78 -8.24
C ILE A 88 -0.06 -6.50 -9.58
N GLU A 89 -0.26 -5.22 -9.94
CA GLU A 89 -0.93 -4.83 -11.19
C GLU A 89 -0.10 -5.23 -12.44
N ILE A 90 1.22 -5.06 -12.39
CA ILE A 90 2.12 -5.51 -13.46
C ILE A 90 2.04 -7.03 -13.61
N GLN A 91 2.04 -7.79 -12.51
CA GLN A 91 1.95 -9.23 -12.56
C GLN A 91 0.59 -9.70 -13.09
N ALA A 92 -0.51 -9.05 -12.70
CA ALA A 92 -1.84 -9.35 -13.22
C ALA A 92 -1.92 -9.17 -14.75
N LEU A 93 -1.28 -8.13 -15.29
CA LEU A 93 -1.20 -7.92 -16.74
C LEU A 93 -0.30 -8.98 -17.42
N ARG A 94 0.83 -9.34 -16.81
CA ARG A 94 1.68 -10.47 -17.29
C ARG A 94 0.90 -11.77 -17.39
N ASP A 95 0.15 -12.10 -16.34
CA ASP A 95 -0.63 -13.33 -16.29
C ASP A 95 -1.76 -13.32 -17.32
N LYS A 96 -2.41 -12.15 -17.54
CA LYS A 96 -3.47 -11.97 -18.53
C LYS A 96 -3.00 -12.22 -19.96
N TYR A 97 -1.82 -11.72 -20.32
CA TYR A 97 -1.31 -11.78 -21.70
C TYR A 97 -0.29 -12.89 -21.96
N GLN A 98 0.25 -13.51 -20.91
CA GLN A 98 1.28 -14.56 -20.98
C GLN A 98 2.49 -14.19 -21.86
N SER A 99 2.76 -12.90 -22.01
CA SER A 99 3.75 -12.33 -22.92
C SER A 99 4.39 -11.10 -22.29
N GLU A 100 5.54 -10.68 -22.81
CA GLU A 100 6.15 -9.43 -22.36
C GLU A 100 5.40 -8.20 -22.90
N PHE A 101 5.55 -7.07 -22.20
CA PHE A 101 4.87 -5.82 -22.54
C PHE A 101 5.06 -5.40 -24.01
N GLU A 102 6.29 -5.48 -24.52
CA GLU A 102 6.59 -5.11 -25.92
C GLU A 102 5.87 -6.00 -26.94
N GLU A 103 5.64 -7.27 -26.60
CA GLU A 103 4.97 -8.23 -27.50
C GLU A 103 3.46 -7.97 -27.55
N VAL A 104 2.84 -7.67 -26.41
CA VAL A 104 1.40 -7.32 -26.34
C VAL A 104 1.11 -6.04 -27.13
N TYR A 105 1.97 -5.02 -26.97
CA TYR A 105 1.84 -3.76 -27.70
C TYR A 105 2.03 -3.92 -29.21
N ALA A 106 2.92 -4.82 -29.63
CA ALA A 106 3.21 -5.04 -31.05
C ALA A 106 2.14 -5.87 -31.79
N THR A 107 1.32 -6.65 -31.07
CA THR A 107 0.49 -7.70 -31.68
C THR A 107 -1.01 -7.56 -31.46
N VAL A 108 -1.47 -6.88 -30.41
CA VAL A 108 -2.91 -6.88 -30.04
C VAL A 108 -3.58 -5.56 -30.41
N GLN A 109 -4.58 -5.63 -31.31
CA GLN A 109 -5.27 -4.46 -31.88
C GLN A 109 -6.65 -4.18 -31.24
N THR A 110 -6.91 -4.67 -30.03
CA THR A 110 -8.19 -4.40 -29.35
C THR A 110 -8.10 -3.13 -28.50
N PRO A 111 -9.20 -2.35 -28.38
CA PRO A 111 -9.22 -1.17 -27.50
C PRO A 111 -8.87 -1.47 -26.04
N GLU A 112 -9.24 -2.66 -25.56
CA GLU A 112 -8.89 -3.14 -24.23
C GLU A 112 -7.38 -3.35 -24.10
N ALA A 113 -6.74 -4.02 -25.06
CA ALA A 113 -5.31 -4.25 -25.03
C ALA A 113 -4.49 -2.97 -25.20
N GLU A 114 -4.97 -2.00 -25.98
CA GLU A 114 -4.35 -0.68 -26.07
C GLU A 114 -4.40 0.06 -24.72
N SER A 115 -5.53 -0.03 -24.02
CA SER A 115 -5.72 0.55 -22.69
C SER A 115 -4.83 -0.13 -21.65
N ASP A 116 -4.79 -1.46 -21.65
CA ASP A 116 -3.98 -2.24 -20.73
C ASP A 116 -2.48 -2.06 -21.00
N ALA A 117 -2.06 -1.94 -22.27
CA ALA A 117 -0.68 -1.60 -22.60
C ALA A 117 -0.31 -0.20 -22.08
N SER A 118 -1.20 0.78 -22.25
CA SER A 118 -0.97 2.12 -21.71
C SER A 118 -0.82 2.12 -20.19
N ARG A 119 -1.67 1.36 -19.48
CA ARG A 119 -1.58 1.16 -18.02
C ARG A 119 -0.27 0.48 -17.64
N TRP A 120 0.10 -0.60 -18.32
CA TRP A 120 1.32 -1.35 -18.04
C TRP A 120 2.57 -0.48 -18.20
N HIS A 121 2.65 0.30 -19.28
CA HIS A 121 3.76 1.23 -19.50
C HIS A 121 3.87 2.25 -18.37
N PHE A 122 2.73 2.82 -17.94
CA PHE A 122 2.67 3.72 -16.82
C PHE A 122 3.14 3.06 -15.52
N TYR A 123 2.67 1.85 -15.21
CA TYR A 123 3.05 1.12 -14.01
C TYR A 123 4.55 0.80 -13.99
N LEU A 124 5.12 0.32 -15.10
CA LEU A 124 6.56 0.05 -15.21
C LEU A 124 7.40 1.31 -15.00
N ARG A 125 6.98 2.43 -15.61
CA ARG A 125 7.68 3.71 -15.46
C ARG A 125 7.63 4.20 -14.01
N ARG A 126 6.47 4.15 -13.37
CA ARG A 126 6.30 4.59 -11.98
C ARG A 126 7.06 3.69 -11.01
N TYR A 127 7.02 2.37 -11.21
CA TYR A 127 7.77 1.41 -10.39
C TYR A 127 9.28 1.68 -10.45
N LYS A 128 9.83 1.96 -11.64
CA LYS A 128 11.25 2.33 -11.80
C LYS A 128 11.61 3.65 -11.11
N ASP A 129 10.73 4.65 -11.17
CA ASP A 129 10.90 5.93 -10.46
C ASP A 129 10.97 5.72 -8.94
N LEU A 130 10.06 4.91 -8.38
CA LEU A 130 10.09 4.55 -6.95
C LEU A 130 11.35 3.77 -6.58
N GLN A 131 11.82 2.85 -7.44
CA GLN A 131 13.07 2.13 -7.19
C GLN A 131 14.32 3.03 -7.16
N SER A 132 14.30 4.16 -7.84
CA SER A 132 15.42 5.13 -7.82
C SER A 132 15.40 6.09 -6.62
N ARG A 133 14.31 6.10 -5.84
CA ARG A 133 14.12 6.98 -4.68
C ARG A 133 14.50 6.32 -3.35
N GLY A 134 14.61 4.99 -3.32
CA GLY A 134 15.11 4.21 -2.19
C GLY A 134 16.60 3.88 -2.32
#